data_AF-A0A7K4DUQ1-F1
#
_entry.id   AF-A0A7K4DUQ1-F1
#
_cell.length_a   1.000
_cell.length_b   1.000
_cell.length_c   1.000
_cell.angle_alpha   90.00
_cell.angle_beta   90.00
_cell.angle_gamma   90.00
#
_symmetry.space_group_name_H-M   'P 1'
#
loop_
_entity.id
_entity.type
_entity.pdbx_description
1 polymer ?
#
loop_
_entity_poly.entity_id
_entity_poly.type
_entity_poly.pdbx_seq_one_letter_code
_entity_poly.pdbx_strand_id
1 'polypeptide(L)'
;MKNNIVARHLFIGSIAIFLTFVFWLAHFEWHDEMRLWRAFGDAGYALLFVTLIIGPLIKLSSRFTFLLTWRREIGIWFAVLAVTHGLLIAHGWANWDVAKFFGYEFIPQLGRIARIEPGFGLANTLGFVAFLWIVILAFTSSDRAMRWLGASPWKWIHTGSHIVFYLVAIHTSYFLFIHYTESFHKSVPPQSTFVIPFILMSAIVLGLQITSYIKTVKSKNRRIPQK
;
A
#
# COMPACT_ATOMS: atom_id res chain seq x y z
N MET A 1 -10.19 4.43 26.29
CA MET A 1 -9.73 4.69 24.91
C MET A 1 -10.72 4.30 23.80
N LYS A 2 -11.56 3.25 23.95
CA LYS A 2 -12.43 2.76 22.85
C LYS A 2 -13.34 3.81 22.17
N ASN A 3 -13.76 4.88 22.87
CA ASN A 3 -14.71 5.87 22.33
C ASN A 3 -14.10 7.22 21.89
N ASN A 4 -12.80 7.45 22.04
CA ASN A 4 -12.20 8.71 21.60
C ASN A 4 -11.49 8.53 20.25
N ILE A 5 -12.14 8.98 19.17
CA ILE A 5 -11.61 8.92 17.80
C ILE A 5 -10.27 9.64 17.67
N VAL A 6 -10.10 10.78 18.34
CA VAL A 6 -8.85 11.56 18.33
C VAL A 6 -7.74 10.74 18.96
N ALA A 7 -7.98 10.13 20.12
CA ALA A 7 -6.98 9.28 20.78
C ALA A 7 -6.55 8.10 19.91
N ARG A 8 -7.48 7.48 19.16
CA ARG A 8 -7.13 6.39 18.22
C ARG A 8 -6.29 6.90 17.06
N HIS A 9 -6.63 8.05 16.48
CA HIS A 9 -5.82 8.66 15.43
C HIS A 9 -4.42 9.03 15.91
N LEU A 10 -4.30 9.64 17.10
CA LEU A 10 -3.00 9.95 17.70
C LEU A 10 -2.18 8.68 17.92
N PHE A 11 -2.79 7.63 18.48
CA PHE A 11 -2.11 6.36 18.72
C PHE A 11 -1.61 5.70 17.42
N ILE A 12 -2.48 5.55 16.42
CA ILE A 12 -2.08 4.97 15.13
C ILE A 12 -1.08 5.88 14.40
N GLY A 13 -1.20 7.20 14.53
CA GLY A 13 -0.24 8.16 13.98
C GLY A 13 1.15 8.03 14.59
N SER A 14 1.23 7.90 15.91
CA SER A 14 2.49 7.62 16.60
C SER A 14 3.11 6.31 16.13
N ILE A 15 2.30 5.24 15.94
CA ILE A 15 2.78 3.98 15.37
C ILE A 15 3.28 4.18 13.93
N ALA A 16 2.56 4.92 13.09
CA ALA A 16 2.97 5.19 11.72
C ALA A 16 4.32 5.92 11.67
N ILE A 17 4.49 6.98 12.46
CA ILE A 17 5.74 7.73 12.58
C ILE A 17 6.87 6.84 13.09
N PHE A 18 6.61 6.05 14.14
CA PHE A 18 7.59 5.12 14.69
C PHE A 18 8.02 4.06 13.67
N LEU A 19 7.07 3.47 12.93
CA LEU A 19 7.38 2.51 11.87
C LEU A 19 8.22 3.15 10.76
N THR A 20 7.86 4.35 10.29
CA THR A 20 8.67 5.09 9.31
C THR A 20 10.07 5.35 9.82
N PHE A 21 10.24 5.73 11.09
CA PHE A 21 11.55 5.92 11.69
C PHE A 21 12.36 4.62 11.76
N VAL A 22 11.74 3.49 12.15
CA VAL A 22 12.39 2.17 12.17
C VAL A 22 12.84 1.74 10.77
N PHE A 23 11.98 1.89 9.77
CA PHE A 23 12.34 1.58 8.37
C PHE A 23 13.43 2.51 7.86
N TRP A 24 13.39 3.79 8.23
CA TRP A 24 14.47 4.73 7.91
C TRP A 24 15.78 4.25 8.54
N LEU A 25 15.82 3.91 9.84
CA LEU A 25 17.02 3.34 10.48
C LEU A 25 17.53 2.08 9.78
N ALA A 26 16.63 1.19 9.35
CA ALA A 26 17.01 -0.04 8.67
C ALA A 26 17.60 0.16 7.26
N HIS A 27 17.33 1.30 6.62
CA HIS A 27 17.91 1.67 5.32
C HIS A 27 19.11 2.61 5.44
N PHE A 28 19.90 2.51 6.51
CA PHE A 28 21.05 3.40 6.76
C PHE A 28 22.11 3.40 5.65
N GLU A 29 22.15 2.37 4.83
CA GLU A 29 23.07 2.24 3.68
C GLU A 29 22.65 3.09 2.46
N TRP A 30 21.42 3.61 2.46
CA TRP A 30 20.86 4.41 1.36
C TRP A 30 21.07 5.90 1.59
N HIS A 31 21.23 6.65 0.49
CA HIS A 31 21.27 8.12 0.53
C HIS A 31 19.99 8.69 1.16
N ASP A 32 20.13 9.76 1.97
CA ASP A 32 19.10 10.26 2.89
C ASP A 32 17.73 10.48 2.26
N GLU A 33 17.67 11.08 1.06
CA GLU A 33 16.41 11.31 0.36
C GLU A 33 15.72 10.00 -0.04
N MET A 34 16.41 9.13 -0.79
CA MET A 34 15.88 7.83 -1.23
C MET A 34 15.51 6.95 -0.04
N ARG A 35 16.34 6.99 1.01
CA ARG A 35 16.12 6.32 2.29
C ARG A 35 14.80 6.76 2.93
N LEU A 36 14.51 8.06 2.94
CA LEU A 36 13.24 8.60 3.43
C LEU A 36 12.06 8.14 2.58
N TRP A 37 12.16 8.26 1.25
CA TRP A 37 11.09 7.87 0.33
C TRP A 37 10.71 6.41 0.52
N ARG A 38 11.73 5.56 0.65
CA ARG A 38 11.60 4.13 0.88
C ARG A 38 10.97 3.81 2.24
N ALA A 39 11.37 4.50 3.30
CA ALA A 39 10.81 4.30 4.63
C ALA A 39 9.31 4.61 4.70
N PHE A 40 8.82 5.63 3.98
CA PHE A 40 7.39 5.91 3.86
C PHE A 40 6.65 4.82 3.07
N GLY A 41 7.24 4.32 1.98
CA GLY A 41 6.68 3.22 1.20
C GLY A 41 6.54 1.94 2.03
N ASP A 42 7.60 1.57 2.75
CA ASP A 42 7.67 0.38 3.60
C ASP A 42 6.68 0.44 4.77
N ALA A 43 6.62 1.57 5.48
CA ALA A 43 5.66 1.79 6.56
C ALA A 43 4.21 1.79 6.04
N GLY A 44 3.97 2.40 4.88
CA GLY A 44 2.68 2.36 4.20
C GLY A 44 2.26 0.93 3.86
N TYR A 45 3.15 0.15 3.27
CA TYR A 45 2.92 -1.26 2.96
C TYR A 45 2.55 -2.07 4.21
N ALA A 46 3.23 -1.79 5.33
CA ALA A 46 2.93 -2.44 6.61
C ALA A 46 1.54 -2.10 7.16
N LEU A 47 1.11 -0.84 7.11
CA LEU A 47 -0.23 -0.46 7.53
C LEU A 47 -1.31 -0.99 6.58
N LEU A 48 -1.03 -1.08 5.27
CA LEU A 48 -1.90 -1.73 4.30
C LEU A 48 -2.11 -3.21 4.64
N PHE A 49 -1.02 -3.93 4.92
CA PHE A 49 -1.06 -5.32 5.37
C PHE A 49 -1.97 -5.48 6.60
N VAL A 50 -1.75 -4.70 7.65
CA VAL A 50 -2.57 -4.77 8.88
C VAL A 50 -4.04 -4.48 8.56
N THR A 51 -4.33 -3.48 7.72
CA THR A 51 -5.70 -3.14 7.33
C THR A 51 -6.42 -4.30 6.63
N LEU A 52 -5.72 -5.02 5.76
CA LEU A 52 -6.27 -6.07 4.92
C LEU A 52 -6.48 -7.40 5.65
N ILE A 53 -5.63 -7.74 6.62
CA ILE A 53 -5.78 -8.99 7.38
C ILE A 53 -6.95 -8.96 8.37
N ILE A 54 -7.37 -7.77 8.86
CA ILE A 54 -8.45 -7.64 9.85
C ILE A 54 -9.74 -8.31 9.37
N GLY A 55 -10.16 -8.07 8.13
CA GLY A 55 -11.42 -8.62 7.59
C GLY A 55 -11.44 -10.16 7.55
N PRO A 56 -10.47 -10.81 6.89
CA PRO A 56 -10.32 -12.27 6.92
C PRO A 56 -10.18 -12.85 8.33
N LEU A 57 -9.39 -12.24 9.22
CA LEU A 57 -9.21 -12.73 10.59
C LEU A 57 -10.53 -12.83 11.35
N ILE A 58 -11.39 -11.81 11.23
CA ILE A 58 -12.70 -11.80 11.88
C ILE A 58 -13.62 -12.88 11.33
N LYS A 59 -13.60 -13.12 10.01
CA LYS A 59 -14.36 -14.22 9.39
C LYS A 59 -13.89 -15.58 9.90
N LEU A 60 -12.58 -15.74 10.13
CA LEU A 60 -11.99 -16.98 10.65
C LEU A 60 -12.27 -17.17 12.15
N SER A 61 -12.20 -16.12 12.96
CA SER A 61 -12.51 -16.16 14.38
C SER A 61 -13.06 -14.83 14.90
N SER A 62 -14.21 -14.88 15.58
CA SER A 62 -14.87 -13.71 16.18
C SER A 62 -14.05 -13.04 17.28
N ARG A 63 -13.04 -13.73 17.83
CA ARG A 63 -12.11 -13.16 18.84
C ARG A 63 -11.40 -11.90 18.35
N PHE A 64 -11.29 -11.71 17.03
CA PHE A 64 -10.62 -10.56 16.42
C PHE A 64 -11.55 -9.37 16.14
N THR A 65 -12.83 -9.44 16.50
CA THR A 65 -13.81 -8.37 16.24
C THR A 65 -13.40 -7.03 16.86
N PHE A 66 -12.64 -7.04 17.96
CA PHE A 66 -12.10 -5.83 18.57
C PHE A 66 -11.19 -5.03 17.64
N LEU A 67 -10.58 -5.64 16.62
CA LEU A 67 -9.74 -4.95 15.64
C LEU A 67 -10.54 -4.03 14.70
N LEU A 68 -11.85 -4.24 14.56
CA LEU A 68 -12.70 -3.38 13.72
C LEU A 68 -12.68 -1.92 14.17
N THR A 69 -12.54 -1.67 15.48
CA THR A 69 -12.53 -0.31 16.03
C THR A 69 -11.30 0.51 15.63
N TRP A 70 -10.28 -0.15 15.07
CA TRP A 70 -9.01 0.47 14.66
C TRP A 70 -8.81 0.44 13.15
N ARG A 71 -9.57 -0.38 12.42
CA ARG A 71 -9.38 -0.62 10.98
C ARG A 71 -9.41 0.68 10.18
N ARG A 72 -10.30 1.61 10.52
CA ARG A 72 -10.45 2.88 9.81
C ARG A 72 -9.21 3.75 10.00
N GLU A 73 -8.76 3.92 11.23
CA GLU A 73 -7.61 4.75 11.57
C GLU A 73 -6.32 4.19 10.95
N ILE A 74 -6.13 2.86 10.98
CA ILE A 74 -5.00 2.19 10.32
C ILE A 74 -5.03 2.44 8.80
N GLY A 75 -6.20 2.31 8.16
CA GLY A 75 -6.36 2.57 6.73
C GLY A 75 -6.13 4.03 6.34
N ILE A 76 -6.56 4.98 7.19
CA ILE A 76 -6.31 6.41 6.96
C ILE A 76 -4.81 6.72 7.09
N TRP A 77 -4.13 6.21 8.11
CA TRP A 77 -2.69 6.44 8.26
C TRP A 77 -1.86 5.72 7.19
N PHE A 78 -2.31 4.56 6.70
CA PHE A 78 -1.78 3.99 5.46
C PHE A 78 -1.88 4.98 4.29
N ALA A 79 -3.06 5.58 4.09
CA ALA A 79 -3.25 6.54 3.01
C ALA A 79 -2.37 7.79 3.16
N VAL A 80 -2.22 8.31 4.38
CA VAL A 80 -1.29 9.42 4.68
C VAL A 80 0.14 9.06 4.26
N LEU A 81 0.65 7.91 4.70
CA LEU A 81 2.01 7.47 4.35
C LEU A 81 2.19 7.27 2.85
N ALA A 82 1.20 6.68 2.17
CA ALA A 82 1.26 6.44 0.72
C ALA A 82 1.19 7.74 -0.09
N VAL A 83 0.36 8.71 0.32
CA VAL A 83 0.31 10.05 -0.28
C VAL A 83 1.63 10.78 -0.08
N THR A 84 2.18 10.76 1.14
CA THR A 84 3.49 11.36 1.42
C THR A 84 4.60 10.70 0.59
N HIS A 85 4.62 9.37 0.49
CA HIS A 85 5.55 8.65 -0.39
C HIS A 85 5.43 9.14 -1.85
N GLY A 86 4.22 9.22 -2.41
CA GLY A 86 4.00 9.72 -3.77
C GLY A 86 4.46 11.17 -3.97
N LEU A 87 4.19 12.05 -3.00
CA LEU A 87 4.64 13.44 -3.04
C LEU A 87 6.18 13.56 -2.98
N LEU A 88 6.83 12.73 -2.17
CA LEU A 88 8.28 12.69 -2.07
C LEU A 88 8.92 12.25 -3.39
N ILE A 89 8.35 11.24 -4.07
CA ILE A 89 8.82 10.82 -5.41
C ILE A 89 8.55 11.91 -6.45
N ALA A 90 7.37 12.54 -6.43
CA ALA A 90 7.01 13.59 -7.37
C ALA A 90 7.94 14.82 -7.23
N HIS A 91 8.22 15.25 -6.00
CA HIS A 91 9.09 16.38 -5.72
C HIS A 91 10.57 16.03 -5.90
N GLY A 92 11.06 15.00 -5.22
CA GLY A 92 12.48 14.70 -5.14
C GLY A 92 13.04 14.03 -6.39
N TRP A 93 12.35 13.03 -6.92
CA TRP A 93 12.83 12.30 -8.09
C TRP A 93 12.38 12.94 -9.40
N ALA A 94 11.06 13.13 -9.56
CA ALA A 94 10.48 13.63 -10.81
C ALA A 94 10.63 15.14 -10.97
N ASN A 95 10.90 15.89 -9.89
CA ASN A 95 10.90 17.35 -9.89
C ASN A 95 9.63 17.95 -10.55
N TRP A 96 8.48 17.33 -10.28
CA TRP A 96 7.17 17.65 -10.85
C TRP A 96 7.03 17.51 -12.37
N ASP A 97 8.05 16.96 -13.06
CA ASP A 97 7.97 16.64 -14.48
C ASP A 97 7.16 15.35 -14.69
N VAL A 98 6.06 15.46 -15.43
CA VAL A 98 5.15 14.33 -15.70
C VAL A 98 5.80 13.28 -16.61
N ALA A 99 6.56 13.70 -17.61
CA ALA A 99 7.24 12.77 -18.51
C ALA A 99 8.29 11.98 -17.74
N LYS A 100 9.09 12.67 -16.92
CA LYS A 100 10.04 12.05 -16.01
C LYS A 100 9.33 11.11 -15.06
N PHE A 101 8.24 11.54 -14.41
CA PHE A 101 7.42 10.68 -13.52
C PHE A 101 7.08 9.31 -14.14
N PHE A 102 6.81 9.26 -15.45
CA PHE A 102 6.51 8.03 -16.18
C PHE A 102 7.70 7.37 -16.92
N GLY A 103 8.93 7.78 -16.60
CA GLY A 103 10.17 7.16 -17.09
C GLY A 103 10.66 7.67 -18.45
N TYR A 104 10.20 8.85 -18.87
CA TYR A 104 10.64 9.50 -20.11
C TYR A 104 11.60 10.64 -19.79
N GLU A 105 12.75 10.66 -20.46
CA GLU A 105 13.76 11.71 -20.32
C GLU A 105 14.30 12.13 -21.68
N PHE A 106 14.87 13.33 -21.75
CA PHE A 106 15.57 13.78 -22.95
C PHE A 106 16.91 13.06 -23.06
N ILE A 107 17.13 12.37 -24.18
CA ILE A 107 18.38 11.66 -24.46
C ILE A 107 19.19 12.47 -25.48
N PRO A 108 20.28 13.16 -25.08
CA PRO A 108 21.04 14.04 -25.96
C PRO A 108 21.54 13.35 -27.23
N GLN A 109 21.95 12.08 -27.12
CA GLN A 109 22.45 11.26 -28.23
C GLN A 109 21.37 10.99 -29.30
N LEU A 110 20.08 11.05 -28.91
CA LEU A 110 18.95 10.85 -29.82
C LEU A 110 18.29 12.18 -30.23
N GLY A 111 18.63 13.30 -29.57
CA GLY A 111 18.01 14.61 -29.79
C GLY A 111 16.51 14.64 -29.50
N ARG A 112 15.97 13.71 -28.69
CA ARG A 112 14.54 13.58 -28.42
C ARG A 112 14.26 12.99 -27.04
N ILE A 113 13.03 13.18 -26.56
CA ILE A 113 12.50 12.48 -25.39
C ILE A 113 12.30 11.01 -25.76
N ALA A 114 12.83 10.14 -24.92
CA ALA A 114 12.67 8.70 -25.06
C ALA A 114 12.56 8.05 -23.67
N ARG A 115 12.02 6.84 -23.65
CA ARG A 115 11.87 6.07 -22.42
C ARG A 115 13.18 5.38 -22.09
N ILE A 116 13.76 5.68 -20.93
CA ILE A 116 15.02 5.05 -20.48
C ILE A 116 14.74 3.69 -19.84
N GLU A 117 13.80 3.63 -18.89
CA GLU A 117 13.46 2.41 -18.15
C GLU A 117 11.99 2.02 -18.32
N PRO A 118 11.66 1.12 -19.27
CA PRO A 118 10.29 0.63 -19.49
C PRO A 118 9.58 0.13 -18.24
N GLY A 119 10.29 -0.69 -17.45
CA GLY A 119 9.74 -1.28 -16.24
C GLY A 119 9.47 -0.25 -15.16
N PHE A 120 10.32 0.77 -15.05
CA PHE A 120 10.16 1.83 -14.06
C PHE A 120 8.94 2.69 -14.37
N GLY A 121 8.75 3.08 -15.64
CA GLY A 121 7.55 3.80 -16.07
C GLY A 121 6.27 3.01 -15.80
N LEU A 122 6.27 1.69 -16.05
CA LEU A 122 5.15 0.82 -15.73
C LEU A 122 4.91 0.74 -14.21
N ALA A 123 5.96 0.58 -13.40
CA ALA A 123 5.83 0.54 -11.95
C ALA A 123 5.26 1.84 -11.38
N ASN A 124 5.70 3.01 -11.88
CA ASN A 124 5.13 4.29 -11.50
C ASN A 124 3.69 4.46 -11.95
N THR A 125 3.32 3.91 -13.11
CA THR A 125 1.91 3.86 -13.56
C THR A 125 1.06 3.04 -12.58
N LEU A 126 1.53 1.86 -12.17
CA LEU A 126 0.83 1.02 -11.18
C LEU A 126 0.70 1.75 -9.82
N GLY A 127 1.78 2.38 -9.36
CA GLY A 127 1.80 3.17 -8.13
C GLY A 127 0.84 4.36 -8.19
N PHE A 128 0.77 5.05 -9.32
CA PHE A 128 -0.13 6.17 -9.54
C PHE A 128 -1.60 5.75 -9.59
N VAL A 129 -1.94 4.66 -10.29
CA VAL A 129 -3.30 4.12 -10.28
C VAL A 129 -3.69 3.66 -8.87
N ALA A 130 -2.78 3.05 -8.11
CA ALA A 130 -3.01 2.72 -6.72
C ALA A 130 -3.25 3.98 -5.87
N PHE A 131 -2.45 5.04 -6.06
CA PHE A 131 -2.61 6.33 -5.41
C PHE A 131 -4.00 6.92 -5.64
N LEU A 132 -4.52 6.90 -6.88
CA LEU A 132 -5.88 7.38 -7.18
C LEU A 132 -6.94 6.62 -6.37
N TRP A 133 -6.84 5.29 -6.30
CA TRP A 133 -7.72 4.48 -5.46
C TRP A 133 -7.57 4.80 -3.97
N ILE A 134 -6.34 4.97 -3.48
CA ILE A 134 -6.05 5.33 -2.07
C ILE A 134 -6.71 6.66 -1.72
N VAL A 135 -6.61 7.66 -2.60
CA VAL A 135 -7.24 8.97 -2.42
C VAL A 135 -8.76 8.85 -2.32
N ILE A 136 -9.40 8.08 -3.22
CA ILE A 136 -10.84 7.80 -3.17
C ILE A 136 -11.23 7.13 -1.84
N LEU A 137 -10.48 6.12 -1.41
CA LEU A 137 -10.72 5.41 -0.16
C LEU A 137 -10.56 6.34 1.06
N ALA A 138 -9.54 7.20 1.07
CA ALA A 138 -9.28 8.14 2.14
C ALA A 138 -10.41 9.17 2.28
N PHE A 139 -10.83 9.80 1.18
CA PHE A 139 -11.93 10.77 1.19
C PHE A 139 -13.27 10.15 1.63
N THR A 140 -13.45 8.85 1.37
CA THR A 140 -14.67 8.12 1.78
C THR A 140 -14.54 7.43 3.14
N SER A 141 -13.46 7.65 3.90
CA SER A 141 -13.21 7.00 5.20
C SER A 141 -13.83 7.72 6.40
N SER A 142 -14.99 8.34 6.26
CA SER A 142 -15.71 9.01 7.36
C SER A 142 -17.16 8.56 7.48
N ASP A 143 -17.73 8.66 8.68
CA ASP A 143 -19.15 8.35 8.89
C ASP A 143 -20.07 9.28 8.09
N ARG A 144 -19.63 10.53 7.86
CA ARG A 144 -20.34 11.48 7.00
C ARG A 144 -20.38 11.00 5.56
N ALA A 145 -19.23 10.57 5.01
CA ALA A 145 -19.16 10.04 3.64
C ALA A 145 -20.00 8.76 3.48
N MET A 146 -19.95 7.85 4.47
CA MET A 146 -20.77 6.63 4.46
C MET A 146 -22.26 6.95 4.47
N ARG A 147 -22.71 7.92 5.29
CA ARG A 147 -24.12 8.35 5.33
C ARG A 147 -24.55 9.02 4.03
N TRP A 148 -23.68 9.81 3.42
CA TRP A 148 -23.98 10.52 2.17
C TRP A 148 -24.06 9.57 0.95
N LEU A 149 -23.14 8.61 0.83
CA LEU A 149 -23.12 7.63 -0.27
C LEU A 149 -24.15 6.50 -0.11
N GLY A 150 -24.56 6.23 1.13
CA GLY A 150 -25.30 5.02 1.48
C GLY A 150 -24.40 3.81 1.68
N ALA A 151 -24.86 2.86 2.49
CA ALA A 151 -24.04 1.73 2.95
C ALA A 151 -23.58 0.79 1.83
N SER A 152 -24.42 0.54 0.82
CA SER A 152 -24.09 -0.39 -0.27
C SER A 152 -23.02 0.17 -1.23
N PRO A 153 -23.20 1.39 -1.81
CA PRO A 153 -22.17 2.00 -2.65
C PRO A 153 -20.86 2.24 -1.90
N TRP A 154 -20.92 2.71 -0.65
CA TRP A 154 -19.74 2.89 0.19
C TRP A 154 -18.97 1.58 0.38
N LYS A 155 -19.68 0.48 0.67
CA LYS A 155 -19.04 -0.83 0.83
C LYS A 155 -18.40 -1.31 -0.48
N TRP A 156 -19.02 -1.07 -1.63
CA TRP A 156 -18.45 -1.40 -2.93
C TRP A 156 -17.18 -0.61 -3.19
N ILE A 157 -17.15 0.71 -2.96
CA ILE A 157 -15.93 1.53 -3.10
C ILE A 157 -14.80 0.95 -2.24
N HIS A 158 -15.12 0.54 -1.01
CA HIS A 158 -14.12 0.02 -0.07
C HIS A 158 -13.62 -1.40 -0.40
N THR A 159 -14.26 -2.15 -1.31
CA THR A 159 -13.64 -3.37 -1.87
C THR A 159 -12.46 -3.03 -2.78
N GLY A 160 -12.36 -1.78 -3.26
CA GLY A 160 -11.20 -1.24 -3.97
C GLY A 160 -9.89 -1.34 -3.19
N SER A 161 -9.93 -1.56 -1.87
CA SER A 161 -8.74 -1.91 -1.09
C SER A 161 -8.02 -3.18 -1.58
N HIS A 162 -8.74 -4.11 -2.22
CA HIS A 162 -8.12 -5.26 -2.89
C HIS A 162 -7.38 -4.86 -4.17
N ILE A 163 -7.93 -3.92 -4.94
CA ILE A 163 -7.26 -3.37 -6.13
C ILE A 163 -5.96 -2.68 -5.70
N VAL A 164 -6.02 -1.85 -4.67
CA VAL A 164 -4.84 -1.20 -4.07
C VAL A 164 -3.81 -2.24 -3.66
N PHE A 165 -4.21 -3.31 -2.96
CA PHE A 165 -3.29 -4.37 -2.55
C PHE A 165 -2.53 -4.97 -3.73
N TYR A 166 -3.21 -5.39 -4.79
CA TYR A 166 -2.55 -6.02 -5.93
C TYR A 166 -1.62 -5.04 -6.67
N LEU A 167 -2.08 -3.80 -6.92
CA LEU A 167 -1.27 -2.79 -7.58
C LEU A 167 -0.01 -2.46 -6.76
N VAL A 168 -0.15 -2.24 -5.45
CA VAL A 168 0.96 -1.91 -4.56
C VAL A 168 1.90 -3.11 -4.38
N ALA A 169 1.39 -4.33 -4.28
CA ALA A 169 2.23 -5.54 -4.18
C ALA A 169 3.07 -5.75 -5.44
N ILE A 170 2.48 -5.55 -6.64
CA ILE A 170 3.22 -5.65 -7.90
C ILE A 170 4.24 -4.51 -8.02
N HIS A 171 3.83 -3.28 -7.72
CA HIS A 171 4.73 -2.11 -7.69
C HIS A 171 5.92 -2.36 -6.76
N THR A 172 5.68 -2.82 -5.53
CA THR A 172 6.73 -3.14 -4.55
C THR A 172 7.63 -4.27 -5.04
N SER A 173 7.05 -5.31 -5.64
CA SER A 173 7.81 -6.44 -6.19
C SER A 173 8.75 -5.99 -7.31
N TYR A 174 8.32 -5.08 -8.18
CA TYR A 174 9.19 -4.51 -9.21
C TYR A 174 10.43 -3.87 -8.58
N PHE A 175 10.27 -3.04 -7.55
CA PHE A 175 11.42 -2.40 -6.90
C PHE A 175 12.31 -3.39 -6.14
N LEU A 176 11.73 -4.39 -5.49
CA LEU A 176 12.50 -5.38 -4.73
C LEU A 176 13.29 -6.37 -5.59
N PHE A 177 12.81 -6.72 -6.79
CA PHE A 177 13.36 -7.83 -7.58
C PHE A 177 13.88 -7.45 -8.97
N ILE A 178 13.50 -6.28 -9.50
CA ILE A 178 13.80 -5.92 -10.90
C ILE A 178 14.48 -4.56 -10.99
N HIS A 179 13.99 -3.54 -10.29
CA HIS A 179 14.52 -2.19 -10.46
C HIS A 179 15.96 -2.05 -9.95
N TYR A 180 16.29 -2.69 -8.84
CA TYR A 180 17.62 -2.63 -8.24
C TYR A 180 18.46 -3.88 -8.58
N THR A 181 18.39 -4.32 -9.84
CA THR A 181 19.32 -5.32 -10.40
C THR A 181 20.28 -4.67 -11.39
N GLU A 182 21.36 -5.37 -11.70
CA GLU A 182 22.39 -4.92 -12.66
C GLU A 182 21.76 -4.40 -13.95
N SER A 183 22.20 -3.22 -14.40
CA SER A 183 21.79 -2.66 -15.68
C SER A 183 22.88 -1.77 -16.25
N PHE A 184 22.87 -1.60 -17.57
CA PHE A 184 23.94 -0.94 -18.32
C PHE A 184 24.18 0.54 -17.93
N HIS A 185 23.24 1.17 -17.22
CA HIS A 185 23.26 2.60 -16.90
C HIS A 185 23.05 2.93 -15.41
N LYS A 186 23.07 1.93 -14.50
CA LYS A 186 22.90 2.18 -13.06
C LYS A 186 23.76 1.27 -12.20
N SER A 187 24.23 1.82 -11.09
CA SER A 187 24.85 1.05 -10.02
C SER A 187 23.78 0.33 -9.20
N VAL A 188 24.10 -0.88 -8.75
CA VAL A 188 23.18 -1.69 -7.95
C VAL A 188 23.34 -1.31 -6.47
N PRO A 189 22.30 -0.78 -5.81
CA PRO A 189 22.34 -0.55 -4.38
C PRO A 189 22.27 -1.88 -3.61
N PRO A 190 22.62 -1.89 -2.32
CA PRO A 190 22.47 -3.07 -1.47
C PRO A 190 21.04 -3.61 -1.50
N GLN A 191 20.91 -4.93 -1.57
CA GLN A 191 19.59 -5.57 -1.58
C GLN A 191 18.83 -5.26 -0.28
N SER A 192 17.55 -4.95 -0.44
CA SER A 192 16.65 -4.74 0.71
C SER A 192 16.60 -5.96 1.63
N THR A 193 16.85 -5.75 2.92
CA THR A 193 16.60 -6.74 3.98
C THR A 193 15.11 -7.09 4.14
N PHE A 194 14.19 -6.25 3.64
CA PHE A 194 12.73 -6.43 3.74
C PHE A 194 12.09 -7.26 2.62
N VAL A 195 12.90 -7.85 1.72
CA VAL A 195 12.39 -8.73 0.66
C VAL A 195 11.54 -9.87 1.23
N ILE A 196 12.08 -10.62 2.19
CA ILE A 196 11.39 -11.78 2.80
C ILE A 196 10.15 -11.33 3.59
N PRO A 197 10.24 -10.34 4.52
CA PRO A 197 9.06 -9.82 5.21
C PRO A 197 7.90 -9.43 4.29
N PHE A 198 8.16 -8.72 3.19
CA PHE A 198 7.08 -8.24 2.30
C PHE A 198 6.47 -9.36 1.45
N ILE A 199 7.26 -10.37 1.06
CA ILE A 199 6.73 -11.60 0.48
C ILE A 199 5.78 -12.28 1.47
N LEU A 200 6.23 -12.48 2.73
CA LEU A 200 5.43 -13.14 3.75
C LEU A 200 4.14 -12.38 4.03
N MET A 201 4.19 -11.05 4.12
CA MET A 201 3.01 -10.21 4.31
C MET A 201 2.01 -10.36 3.15
N SER A 202 2.49 -10.33 1.90
CA SER A 202 1.67 -10.57 0.71
C SER A 202 1.01 -11.95 0.74
N ALA A 203 1.81 -12.99 1.02
CA ALA A 203 1.36 -14.37 1.07
C ALA A 203 0.33 -14.60 2.21
N ILE A 204 0.54 -13.99 3.37
CA ILE A 204 -0.40 -14.05 4.50
C ILE A 204 -1.73 -13.39 4.13
N VAL A 205 -1.72 -12.22 3.49
CA VAL A 205 -2.95 -11.55 3.04
C VAL A 205 -3.73 -12.46 2.10
N LEU A 206 -3.06 -13.03 1.09
CA LEU A 206 -3.67 -13.96 0.14
C LEU A 206 -4.21 -15.23 0.83
N GLY A 207 -3.38 -15.88 1.64
CA GLY A 207 -3.75 -17.10 2.37
C GLY A 207 -4.95 -16.90 3.30
N LEU A 208 -4.98 -15.78 4.03
CA LEU A 208 -6.12 -15.43 4.88
C LEU A 208 -7.37 -15.12 4.06
N GLN A 209 -7.25 -14.35 2.97
CA GLN A 209 -8.39 -14.05 2.09
C GLN A 209 -9.00 -15.33 1.52
N ILE A 210 -8.18 -16.21 0.95
CA ILE A 210 -8.59 -17.52 0.39
C ILE A 210 -9.26 -18.37 1.47
N THR A 211 -8.62 -18.54 2.62
CA THR A 211 -9.15 -19.39 3.71
C THR A 211 -10.47 -18.83 4.26
N SER A 212 -10.57 -17.51 4.43
CA SER A 212 -11.80 -16.86 4.88
C SER A 212 -12.94 -17.00 3.86
N TYR A 213 -12.61 -16.97 2.56
CA TYR A 213 -13.57 -17.17 1.48
C TYR A 213 -14.08 -18.61 1.46
N ILE A 214 -13.18 -19.61 1.51
CA ILE A 214 -13.53 -21.03 1.59
C ILE A 214 -14.46 -21.29 2.78
N LYS A 215 -14.15 -20.75 3.97
CA LYS A 215 -15.02 -20.87 5.15
C LYS A 215 -16.41 -20.26 4.91
N THR A 216 -16.48 -19.10 4.26
CA THR A 216 -17.73 -18.40 3.93
C THR A 216 -18.59 -19.26 3.00
N VAL A 217 -18.01 -19.82 1.93
CA VAL A 217 -18.71 -20.70 0.98
C VAL A 217 -19.21 -21.96 1.68
N LYS A 218 -18.35 -22.65 2.46
CA LYS A 218 -18.73 -23.85 3.21
C LYS A 218 -19.88 -23.57 4.19
N SER A 219 -19.86 -22.43 4.88
CA SER A 219 -20.94 -22.05 5.79
C SER A 219 -22.25 -21.75 5.06
N LYS A 220 -22.21 -21.19 3.84
CA LYS A 220 -23.41 -20.91 3.03
C LYS A 220 -24.03 -22.22 2.52
N ASN A 221 -23.20 -23.14 2.02
CA ASN A 221 -23.66 -24.43 1.49
C ASN A 221 -24.31 -25.30 2.58
N ARG A 222 -23.83 -25.24 3.83
CA ARG A 222 -24.46 -25.93 4.97
C ARG A 222 -25.85 -25.38 5.35
N ARG A 223 -26.19 -24.15 4.96
CA ARG A 223 -27.47 -23.50 5.28
C ARG A 223 -28.53 -23.68 4.20
N ILE A 224 -28.15 -24.17 3.03
CA ILE A 224 -29.09 -24.53 1.96
C ILE A 224 -29.49 -25.99 2.22
N PRO A 225 -30.77 -26.31 2.46
CA PRO A 225 -31.21 -27.70 2.57
C PRO A 225 -30.83 -28.44 1.29
N GLN A 226 -30.12 -29.56 1.41
CA GLN A 226 -29.94 -30.44 0.25
C GLN A 226 -31.32 -31.00 -0.10
N LYS A 227 -31.80 -30.65 -1.30
CA LYS A 227 -32.99 -31.27 -1.90
C LYS A 227 -32.65 -32.68 -2.35
#